data_AF-X0Z3M5-F1
#
_entry.id   AF-X0Z3M5-F1
#
_cell.length_a   1.000
_cell.length_b   1.000
_cell.length_c   1.000
_cell.angle_alpha   90.00
_cell.angle_beta   90.00
_cell.angle_gamma   90.00
#
_symmetry.space_group_name_H-M   'P 1'
#
loop_
_entity.id
_entity.type
_entity.pdbx_description
1 polymer ?
#
loop_
_entity_poly.entity_id
_entity_poly.type
_entity_poly.pdbx_seq_one_letter_code
_entity_poly.pdbx_strand_id
1 'polypeptide(L)'
;SIFNLNTLPANDFPTPPSIIEKNKCSLKFSIFKETINSVIKAASTDETRPVLTGILISIGKDFLKMVTTDSYRLAIKETKIKSLKNAKIIIEDEPN
;
A
#
# COMPACT_ATOMS: atom_id res chain seq x y z
N SER A 1 30.67 -3.30 -26.72
CA SER A 1 31.00 -3.89 -25.41
C SER A 1 30.24 -5.18 -25.23
N ILE A 2 30.88 -6.23 -24.72
CA ILE A 2 30.27 -7.52 -24.42
C ILE A 2 30.31 -7.70 -22.90
N PHE A 3 29.18 -8.07 -22.29
CA PHE A 3 29.06 -8.35 -20.86
C PHE A 3 28.67 -9.80 -20.66
N ASN A 4 29.34 -10.48 -19.72
CA ASN A 4 28.97 -11.81 -19.25
C ASN A 4 28.46 -11.67 -17.82
N LEU A 5 27.24 -12.14 -17.56
CA LEU A 5 26.65 -12.22 -16.22
C LEU A 5 26.53 -13.66 -15.80
N ASN A 6 26.97 -13.97 -14.58
CA ASN A 6 26.71 -15.26 -13.96
C ASN A 6 25.26 -15.27 -13.47
N THR A 7 24.54 -16.35 -13.76
CA THR A 7 23.14 -16.53 -13.38
C THR A 7 22.99 -17.66 -12.38
N LEU A 8 21.85 -17.66 -11.69
CA LEU A 8 21.40 -18.76 -10.86
C LEU A 8 20.30 -19.55 -11.59
N PRO A 9 20.07 -20.82 -11.21
CA PRO A 9 18.96 -21.60 -11.73
C PRO A 9 17.61 -20.93 -11.45
N ALA A 10 16.78 -20.76 -12.47
CA ALA A 10 15.49 -20.05 -12.34
C ALA A 10 14.49 -20.77 -11.42
N ASN A 11 14.60 -22.08 -11.30
CA ASN A 11 13.78 -22.93 -10.42
C ASN A 11 14.09 -22.74 -8.93
N ASP A 12 15.25 -22.17 -8.59
CA ASP A 12 15.59 -21.82 -7.20
C ASP A 12 14.94 -20.48 -6.79
N PHE A 13 14.40 -19.72 -7.75
CA PHE A 13 13.70 -18.49 -7.46
C PHE A 13 12.31 -18.78 -6.89
N PRO A 14 11.91 -18.13 -5.78
CA PRO A 14 10.63 -18.39 -5.14
C PRO A 14 9.45 -18.07 -6.07
N THR A 15 8.44 -18.93 -6.05
CA THR A 15 7.18 -18.64 -6.75
C THR A 15 6.36 -17.64 -5.94
N PRO A 16 5.83 -16.58 -6.56
CA PRO A 16 4.97 -15.65 -5.86
C PRO A 16 3.70 -16.37 -5.38
N PRO A 17 3.13 -15.94 -4.24
CA PRO A 17 1.92 -16.54 -3.70
C PRO A 17 0.74 -16.38 -4.67
N SER A 18 -0.16 -17.37 -4.68
CA SER A 18 -1.38 -17.30 -5.46
C SER A 18 -2.36 -16.29 -4.86
N ILE A 19 -2.83 -15.34 -5.66
CA ILE A 19 -3.77 -14.29 -5.24
C ILE A 19 -5.20 -14.75 -5.56
N ILE A 20 -6.08 -14.72 -4.56
CA ILE A 20 -7.50 -14.98 -4.75
C ILE A 20 -8.19 -13.67 -5.16
N GLU A 21 -8.69 -13.56 -6.40
CA GLU A 21 -9.32 -12.34 -6.95
C GLU A 21 -10.68 -11.95 -6.31
N LYS A 22 -11.03 -12.47 -5.13
CA LYS A 22 -12.32 -12.19 -4.48
C LYS A 22 -12.51 -10.72 -4.13
N ASN A 23 -11.43 -9.98 -3.84
CA ASN A 23 -11.50 -8.60 -3.34
C ASN A 23 -10.74 -7.61 -4.23
N LYS A 24 -11.16 -7.50 -5.50
CA LYS A 24 -10.62 -6.53 -6.47
C LYS A 24 -11.42 -5.21 -6.46
N CYS A 25 -10.71 -4.09 -6.53
CA CYS A 25 -11.24 -2.74 -6.76
C CYS A 25 -10.44 -2.07 -7.88
N SER A 26 -11.09 -1.20 -8.66
CA SER A 26 -10.43 -0.38 -9.68
C SER A 26 -10.60 1.09 -9.36
N LEU A 27 -9.54 1.87 -9.49
CA LEU A 27 -9.52 3.31 -9.25
C LEU A 27 -8.47 3.98 -10.14
N LYS A 28 -8.63 5.29 -10.36
CA LYS A 28 -7.62 6.07 -11.08
C LYS A 28 -6.34 6.16 -10.25
N PHE A 29 -5.20 5.84 -10.87
CA PHE A 29 -3.90 5.93 -10.23
C PHE A 29 -3.58 7.35 -9.71
N SER A 30 -3.98 8.39 -10.46
CA SER A 30 -3.78 9.78 -10.02
C SER A 30 -4.46 10.08 -8.69
N ILE A 31 -5.70 9.63 -8.52
CA ILE A 31 -6.47 9.76 -7.28
C ILE A 31 -5.75 9.03 -6.14
N PHE A 32 -5.33 7.78 -6.38
CA PHE A 32 -4.61 6.98 -5.39
C PHE A 32 -3.32 7.68 -4.92
N LYS A 33 -2.50 8.14 -5.88
CA LYS A 33 -1.23 8.82 -5.62
C LYS A 33 -1.43 10.13 -4.84
N GLU A 34 -2.43 10.93 -5.21
CA GLU A 34 -2.74 12.17 -4.50
C GLU A 34 -3.18 11.92 -3.05
N THR A 35 -4.02 10.90 -2.84
CA THR A 35 -4.47 10.52 -1.50
C THR A 35 -3.30 10.05 -0.63
N ILE A 36 -2.41 9.21 -1.15
CA ILE A 36 -1.19 8.76 -0.44
C ILE A 36 -0.31 9.96 -0.05
N ASN A 37 0.00 10.82 -1.02
CA ASN A 37 0.89 11.97 -0.80
C ASN A 37 0.35 12.94 0.27
N SER A 38 -0.97 12.98 0.46
CA SER A 38 -1.63 13.80 1.48
C SER A 38 -1.45 13.27 2.90
N VAL A 39 -1.22 11.96 3.07
CA VAL A 39 -1.18 11.33 4.40
C VAL A 39 0.20 10.79 4.79
N ILE A 40 1.01 10.33 3.83
CA ILE A 40 2.26 9.58 4.11
C ILE A 40 3.23 10.30 5.05
N LYS A 41 3.24 11.63 5.05
CA LYS A 41 4.12 12.46 5.89
C LYS A 41 3.88 12.30 7.40
N ALA A 42 2.75 11.74 7.82
CA ALA A 42 2.44 11.46 9.22
C ALA A 42 2.64 9.99 9.61
N ALA A 43 3.12 9.13 8.70
CA ALA A 43 3.50 7.76 9.06
C ALA A 43 4.74 7.78 9.96
N SER A 44 4.85 6.78 10.82
CA SER A 44 6.03 6.59 11.67
C SER A 44 7.21 6.07 10.86
N THR A 45 8.42 6.40 11.29
CA THR A 45 9.67 5.76 10.83
C THR A 45 10.21 4.78 11.86
N ASP A 46 9.45 4.52 12.92
CA ASP A 46 9.82 3.63 14.02
C ASP A 46 9.47 2.18 13.67
N GLU A 47 10.49 1.43 13.25
CA GLU A 47 10.37 0.02 12.89
C GLU A 47 10.00 -0.89 14.08
N THR A 48 10.09 -0.40 15.33
CA THR A 48 9.60 -1.16 16.50
C THR A 48 8.08 -1.22 16.55
N ARG A 49 7.39 -0.37 15.77
CA ARG A 49 5.93 -0.34 15.62
C ARG A 49 5.53 -0.37 14.14
N PRO A 50 5.73 -1.50 13.42
CA PRO A 50 5.50 -1.60 11.97
C PRO A 50 4.10 -1.19 11.52
N VAL A 51 3.08 -1.44 12.35
CA VAL A 51 1.70 -1.04 12.06
C VAL A 51 1.54 0.48 11.84
N LEU A 52 2.43 1.30 12.41
CA LEU A 52 2.42 2.76 12.29
C LEU A 52 3.31 3.27 11.14
N THR A 53 4.19 2.44 10.57
CA THR A 53 4.95 2.80 9.37
C THR A 53 4.08 2.69 8.11
N GLY A 54 3.02 1.91 8.18
CA GLY A 54 2.06 1.71 7.09
C GLY A 54 0.97 2.78 6.93
N ILE A 55 0.17 2.61 5.89
CA ILE A 55 -1.05 3.37 5.62
C ILE A 55 -2.27 2.48 5.84
N LEU A 56 -3.19 2.92 6.70
CA LEU A 56 -4.53 2.33 6.76
C LEU A 56 -5.33 2.79 5.55
N ILE A 57 -5.74 1.86 4.70
CA ILE A 57 -6.61 2.06 3.54
C ILE A 57 -7.99 1.50 3.85
N SER A 58 -9.00 2.34 3.75
CA SER A 58 -10.41 1.98 3.88
C SER A 58 -11.18 2.39 2.62
N ILE A 59 -11.68 1.42 1.88
CA ILE A 59 -12.53 1.61 0.70
C ILE A 59 -13.97 1.33 1.11
N GLY A 60 -14.85 2.29 0.84
CA GLY A 60 -16.30 2.13 0.92
C GLY A 60 -16.94 2.25 -0.45
N LYS A 61 -18.28 2.24 -0.50
CA LYS A 61 -19.05 2.35 -1.75
C LYS A 61 -18.65 3.56 -2.61
N ASP A 62 -18.47 4.73 -1.99
CA ASP A 62 -18.22 5.98 -2.71
C ASP A 62 -16.98 6.74 -2.22
N PHE A 63 -16.11 6.09 -1.43
CA PHE A 63 -14.95 6.75 -0.84
C PHE A 63 -13.73 5.84 -0.74
N LEU A 64 -12.56 6.47 -0.81
CA LEU A 64 -11.26 5.96 -0.44
C LEU A 64 -10.78 6.83 0.71
N LYS A 65 -10.58 6.23 1.87
CA LYS A 65 -10.03 6.86 3.06
C LYS A 65 -8.66 6.29 3.35
N MET A 66 -7.67 7.16 3.49
CA MET A 66 -6.33 6.77 3.95
C MET A 66 -6.00 7.49 5.24
N VAL A 67 -5.38 6.76 6.17
CA VAL A 67 -4.99 7.27 7.49
C VAL A 67 -3.58 6.81 7.83
N THR A 68 -2.79 7.73 8.38
CA THR A 68 -1.44 7.48 8.90
C THR A 68 -1.26 8.21 10.23
N THR A 69 -0.39 7.69 11.08
CA THR A 69 -0.02 8.34 12.35
C THR A 69 1.29 7.81 12.89
N ASP A 70 2.01 8.68 13.60
CA ASP A 70 3.24 8.38 14.33
C ASP A 70 3.03 8.45 15.86
N SER A 71 1.77 8.47 16.32
CA SER A 71 1.32 8.74 17.70
C SER A 71 1.38 10.21 18.15
N TYR A 72 2.04 11.09 17.40
CA TYR A 72 2.09 12.53 17.69
C TYR A 72 1.16 13.34 16.80
N ARG A 73 1.05 12.95 15.53
CA ARG A 73 0.19 13.56 14.52
C ARG A 73 -0.57 12.49 13.76
N LEU A 74 -1.70 12.89 13.20
CA LEU A 74 -2.60 12.04 12.43
C LEU A 74 -2.93 12.76 11.14
N ALA A 75 -2.77 12.10 10.00
CA ALA A 75 -3.23 12.58 8.71
C ALA A 75 -4.34 11.68 8.19
N ILE A 76 -5.46 12.30 7.78
CA ILE A 76 -6.58 11.61 7.15
C ILE A 76 -6.90 12.31 5.84
N LYS A 77 -7.03 11.54 4.77
CA LYS A 77 -7.60 12.01 3.50
C LYS A 77 -8.72 11.08 3.07
N GLU A 78 -9.87 11.66 2.78
CA GLU A 78 -10.98 10.98 2.12
C GLU A 78 -11.13 11.54 0.70
N THR A 79 -11.18 10.65 -0.28
CA THR A 79 -11.36 10.99 -1.70
C THR A 79 -12.53 10.21 -2.27
N LYS A 80 -13.39 10.89 -3.02
CA LYS A 80 -14.55 10.28 -3.66
C LYS A 80 -14.12 9.34 -4.79
N ILE A 81 -14.57 8.10 -4.74
CA ILE A 81 -14.38 7.10 -5.80
C ILE A 81 -15.72 6.39 -6.06
N LYS A 82 -15.77 5.43 -6.99
CA LYS A 82 -16.89 4.49 -7.12
C LYS A 82 -16.35 3.09 -6.93
N SER A 83 -16.81 2.39 -5.89
CA SER A 83 -16.46 1.00 -5.61
C SER A 83 -17.74 0.21 -5.29
N LEU A 84 -17.76 -1.06 -5.69
CA LEU A 84 -18.85 -1.99 -5.36
C LEU A 84 -18.54 -2.83 -4.11
N LYS A 85 -17.32 -2.74 -3.59
CA LYS A 85 -16.83 -3.56 -2.47
C LYS A 85 -16.19 -2.68 -1.41
N ASN A 86 -16.39 -3.10 -0.16
CA ASN A 86 -15.73 -2.49 0.99
C ASN A 86 -14.44 -3.27 1.30
N ALA A 87 -13.40 -2.55 1.70
CA ALA A 87 -12.14 -3.14 2.15
C ALA A 87 -11.53 -2.26 3.24
N LYS A 88 -10.87 -2.88 4.21
CA LYS A 88 -10.07 -2.18 5.22
C LYS A 88 -8.80 -2.98 5.44
N ILE A 89 -7.65 -2.36 5.18
CA ILE A 89 -6.34 -3.01 5.21
C ILE A 89 -5.28 -1.99 5.63
N ILE A 90 -4.24 -2.44 6.34
CA ILE A 90 -3.02 -1.66 6.55
C ILE A 90 -1.99 -2.20 5.57
N ILE A 91 -1.40 -1.31 4.78
CA ILE A 91 -0.24 -1.64 3.94
C ILE A 91 0.97 -1.06 4.67
N GLU A 92 1.77 -1.95 5.24
CA GLU A 92 3.03 -1.64 5.91
C GLU A 92 4.07 -1.23 4.87
N ASP A 93 5.02 -0.39 5.29
CA ASP A 93 6.23 -0.18 4.49
C ASP A 93 7.11 -1.42 4.60
N GLU A 94 7.74 -1.84 3.50
CA GLU A 94 8.69 -2.95 3.58
C GLU A 94 9.94 -2.45 4.33
N PRO A 95 10.42 -3.19 5.35
CA PRO A 95 11.70 -2.88 5.95
C PRO A 95 12.80 -3.01 4.88
N ASN A 96 13.68 -2.01 4.80
CA ASN A 96 14.84 -2.04 3.90
C ASN A 96 15.85 -3.11 4.31
#